data_AF-A0A9Q3JPR8-F1
#
_entry.id   AF-A0A9Q3JPR8-F1
#
_cell.length_a   1.000
_cell.length_b   1.000
_cell.length_c   1.000
_cell.angle_alpha   90.00
_cell.angle_beta   90.00
_cell.angle_gamma   90.00
#
_symmetry.space_group_name_H-M   'P 1'
#
loop_
_entity.id
_entity.type
_entity.pdbx_description
1 polymer ?
#
loop_
_entity_poly.entity_id
_entity_poly.type
_entity_poly.pdbx_seq_one_letter_code
_entity_poly.pdbx_strand_id
1 'polypeptide(L)'
;MITAEVSIGTVCKAIHELGKHSCIAVEKPYLTENHMACQLQFARDHQHWTVNYWKEVIWTDKLVFELGKKLMQTRVWQLQNEKHSIDFMQVNHCLGHRSIMIWGAFCGKFQHNLIILPTQQQTAQNFVNNVYIPGLIPFIEELEELGL
;
A
#
# COMPACT_ATOMS: atom_id res chain seq x y z
N MET A 1 -15.82 42.42 -2.63
CA MET A 1 -15.47 41.16 -1.95
C MET A 1 -15.96 41.26 -0.52
N ILE A 2 -16.99 40.51 -0.14
CA ILE A 2 -17.51 40.54 1.23
C ILE A 2 -16.63 39.59 2.05
N THR A 3 -15.73 40.16 2.86
CA THR A 3 -14.98 39.44 3.90
C THR A 3 -15.72 39.59 5.21
N ALA A 4 -16.87 38.94 5.34
CA ALA A 4 -17.54 38.82 6.64
C ALA A 4 -16.82 37.73 7.43
N GLU A 5 -16.39 38.02 8.66
CA GLU A 5 -15.86 37.01 9.57
C GLU A 5 -17.02 36.12 10.02
N VAL A 6 -17.09 34.92 9.44
CA VAL A 6 -18.12 33.91 9.75
C VAL A 6 -17.58 32.99 10.84
N SER A 7 -18.41 32.68 11.85
CA SER A 7 -18.03 31.74 12.90
C SER A 7 -17.84 30.32 12.34
N ILE A 8 -16.91 29.55 12.92
CA ILE A 8 -16.69 28.13 12.58
C ILE A 8 -18.00 27.33 12.67
N GLY A 9 -18.83 27.62 13.68
CA GLY A 9 -20.12 26.95 13.86
C GLY A 9 -21.10 27.20 12.71
N THR A 10 -21.12 28.42 12.16
CA THR A 10 -21.94 28.75 10.99
C THR A 10 -21.46 28.00 9.75
N VAL A 11 -20.13 27.90 9.56
CA VAL A 11 -19.54 27.12 8.46
C VAL A 11 -19.87 25.62 8.58
N CYS A 12 -19.71 25.03 9.77
CA CYS A 12 -20.03 23.61 9.98
C CYS A 12 -21.51 23.30 9.76
N LYS A 13 -22.43 24.18 10.21
CA LYS A 13 -23.86 24.03 9.96
C LYS A 13 -24.18 24.05 8.47
N ALA A 14 -23.65 25.01 7.73
CA ALA A 14 -23.86 25.09 6.28
C ALA A 14 -23.32 23.85 5.56
N ILE A 15 -22.16 23.33 5.97
CA ILE A 15 -21.59 22.09 5.40
C ILE A 15 -22.46 20.87 5.70
N HIS A 16 -23.03 20.78 6.91
CA HIS A 16 -23.98 19.72 7.26
C HIS A 16 -25.31 19.84 6.52
N GLU A 17 -25.82 21.06 6.31
CA GLU A 17 -27.01 21.31 5.48
C GLU A 17 -26.79 20.88 4.02
N LEU A 18 -25.55 20.94 3.54
CA LEU A 18 -25.12 20.37 2.25
C LEU A 18 -24.91 18.83 2.28
N GLY A 19 -25.20 18.16 3.40
CA GLY A 19 -25.11 16.71 3.56
C GLY A 19 -23.69 16.15 3.73
N LYS A 20 -22.68 17.01 3.89
CA LYS A 20 -21.29 16.60 4.05
C LYS A 20 -20.93 16.42 5.51
N HIS A 21 -20.13 15.40 5.80
CA HIS A 21 -19.68 15.09 7.16
C HIS A 21 -18.16 15.01 7.24
N SER A 22 -17.62 15.36 8.40
CA SER A 22 -16.19 15.16 8.68
C SER A 22 -15.90 13.68 8.84
N CYS A 23 -15.11 13.14 7.93
CA CYS A 23 -14.67 11.75 7.93
C CYS A 23 -13.15 11.67 7.88
N ILE A 24 -12.60 10.54 8.31
CA ILE A 24 -11.18 10.21 8.08
C ILE A 24 -11.03 9.84 6.60
N ALA A 25 -10.07 10.48 5.93
CA ALA A 25 -9.74 10.18 4.54
C ALA A 25 -9.27 8.72 4.43
N VAL A 26 -9.73 8.03 3.38
CA VAL A 26 -9.26 6.67 3.11
C VAL A 26 -7.88 6.79 2.46
N GLU A 27 -6.89 6.14 3.08
CA GLU A 27 -5.53 6.05 2.53
C GLU A 27 -5.51 4.92 1.49
N LYS A 28 -5.26 5.27 0.23
CA LYS A 28 -5.08 4.32 -0.88
C LYS A 28 -4.05 4.86 -1.86
N PRO A 29 -3.27 3.98 -2.51
CA PRO A 29 -2.43 4.41 -3.62
C PRO A 29 -3.31 4.93 -4.76
N TYR A 30 -2.85 6.00 -5.42
CA TYR A 30 -3.49 6.51 -6.62
C TYR A 30 -3.36 5.48 -7.76
N LEU A 31 -4.49 5.13 -8.38
CA LEU A 31 -4.53 4.21 -9.52
C LEU A 31 -4.86 4.98 -10.79
N THR A 32 -4.02 4.83 -11.82
CA THR A 32 -4.33 5.31 -13.17
C THR A 32 -5.35 4.37 -13.83
N GLU A 33 -6.02 4.82 -14.89
CA GLU A 33 -6.90 3.96 -15.69
C GLU A 33 -6.19 2.70 -16.19
N ASN A 34 -4.92 2.84 -16.60
CA ASN A 34 -4.09 1.72 -17.01
C ASN A 34 -3.85 0.73 -15.85
N HIS A 35 -3.56 1.23 -14.64
CA HIS A 35 -3.41 0.35 -13.47
C HIS A 35 -4.70 -0.42 -13.19
N MET A 36 -5.86 0.24 -13.27
CA MET A 36 -7.16 -0.39 -13.05
C MET A 36 -7.45 -1.47 -14.11
N ALA A 37 -7.17 -1.17 -15.38
CA ALA A 37 -7.35 -2.13 -16.48
C ALA A 37 -6.44 -3.36 -16.31
N CYS A 38 -5.16 -3.17 -15.98
CA CYS A 38 -4.23 -4.28 -15.74
C CYS A 38 -4.63 -5.13 -14.53
N GLN A 39 -5.06 -4.51 -13.42
CA GLN A 39 -5.54 -5.25 -12.25
C GLN A 39 -6.79 -6.06 -12.56
N LEU A 40 -7.73 -5.49 -13.32
CA LEU A 40 -8.93 -6.18 -13.75
C LEU A 40 -8.61 -7.36 -14.67
N GLN A 41 -7.67 -7.19 -15.61
CA GLN A 41 -7.24 -8.26 -16.49
C GLN A 41 -6.59 -9.40 -15.69
N PHE A 42 -5.66 -9.08 -14.78
CA PHE A 42 -5.05 -10.07 -13.89
C PHE A 42 -6.11 -10.85 -13.10
N ALA A 43 -7.09 -10.16 -12.52
CA ALA A 43 -8.18 -10.81 -11.79
C ALA A 43 -9.03 -11.75 -12.66
N ARG A 44 -9.29 -11.37 -13.92
CA ARG A 44 -10.02 -12.21 -14.88
C ARG A 44 -9.21 -13.43 -15.29
N ASP A 45 -7.92 -13.26 -15.57
CA ASP A 45 -7.03 -14.36 -15.99
C ASP A 45 -6.89 -15.43 -14.89
N HIS A 46 -6.95 -15.01 -13.63
CA HIS A 46 -6.78 -15.88 -12.46
C HIS A 46 -8.11 -16.20 -11.75
N GLN A 47 -9.27 -15.84 -12.33
CA GLN A 47 -10.57 -15.99 -11.66
C GLN A 47 -10.94 -17.44 -11.34
N HIS A 48 -10.38 -18.39 -12.10
CA HIS A 48 -10.61 -19.83 -11.93
C HIS A 48 -9.47 -20.55 -11.20
N TRP A 49 -8.48 -19.81 -10.69
CA TRP A 49 -7.40 -20.41 -9.92
C TRP A 49 -7.93 -20.95 -8.60
N THR A 50 -7.71 -22.25 -8.41
CA THR A 50 -7.97 -22.92 -7.14
C THR A 50 -6.97 -22.49 -6.07
N VAL A 51 -7.30 -22.78 -4.82
CA VAL A 51 -6.41 -22.55 -3.67
C VAL A 51 -5.06 -23.25 -3.84
N ASN A 52 -4.97 -24.35 -4.60
CA ASN A 52 -3.72 -25.06 -4.82
C ASN A 52 -2.77 -24.26 -5.72
N TYR A 53 -3.28 -23.67 -6.82
CA TYR A 53 -2.47 -22.78 -7.66
C TYR A 53 -1.96 -21.57 -6.87
N TRP A 54 -2.79 -20.98 -6.01
CA TRP A 54 -2.35 -19.85 -5.17
C TRP A 54 -1.28 -20.22 -4.14
N LYS A 55 -1.21 -21.50 -3.72
CA LYS A 55 -0.18 -21.98 -2.78
C LYS A 55 1.18 -22.17 -3.43
N GLU A 56 1.23 -22.34 -4.75
CA GLU A 56 2.45 -22.48 -5.54
C GLU A 56 3.06 -21.11 -5.91
N VAL A 57 2.31 -20.02 -5.70
CA VAL A 57 2.82 -18.66 -5.94
C VAL A 57 3.75 -18.23 -4.82
N ILE A 58 4.98 -17.87 -5.19
CA ILE A 58 5.91 -17.17 -4.33
C ILE A 58 5.56 -15.68 -4.32
N TRP A 59 5.09 -15.21 -3.17
CA TRP A 59 4.84 -13.80 -2.92
C TRP A 59 6.07 -13.16 -2.33
N THR A 60 6.47 -12.01 -2.85
CA THR A 60 7.59 -11.22 -2.32
C THR A 60 7.17 -9.78 -2.19
N ASP A 61 7.57 -9.11 -1.12
CA ASP A 61 7.30 -7.68 -0.97
C ASP A 61 8.35 -6.98 -0.09
N LYS A 62 8.35 -5.64 -0.15
CA LYS A 62 9.15 -4.75 0.68
C LYS A 62 8.24 -3.96 1.61
N LEU A 63 8.53 -4.04 2.90
CA LEU A 63 7.93 -3.17 3.90
C LEU A 63 8.92 -2.07 4.28
N VAL A 64 8.44 -0.83 4.36
CA VAL A 64 9.23 0.32 4.84
C VAL A 64 8.61 0.83 6.12
N PHE A 65 9.34 0.71 7.22
CA PHE A 65 8.94 1.21 8.53
C PHE A 65 9.54 2.60 8.78
N GLU A 66 8.71 3.64 8.79
CA GLU A 66 9.15 5.02 9.01
C GLU A 66 9.20 5.36 10.51
N LEU A 67 10.38 5.69 11.02
CA LEU A 67 10.57 6.10 12.41
C LEU A 67 10.19 7.57 12.59
N GLY A 68 9.27 7.84 13.52
CA GLY A 68 8.87 9.20 13.89
C GLY A 68 7.80 9.83 13.00
N LYS A 69 7.18 9.06 12.08
CA LYS A 69 6.00 9.54 11.36
C LYS A 69 4.83 9.65 12.33
N LYS A 70 4.33 10.88 12.50
CA LYS A 70 3.03 11.08 13.15
C LYS A 70 1.98 10.53 12.19
N LEU A 71 1.23 9.52 12.61
CA LEU A 71 0.04 9.01 11.92
C LEU A 71 -1.05 10.10 11.97
N MET A 72 -0.85 11.23 11.29
CA MET A 72 -1.88 12.24 11.16
C MET A 72 -2.84 11.78 10.06
N GLN A 73 -3.93 11.17 10.48
CA GLN A 73 -5.06 10.89 9.62
C GLN A 73 -5.68 12.23 9.19
N THR A 74 -5.64 12.52 7.90
CA THR A 74 -6.30 13.72 7.37
C THR A 74 -7.81 13.55 7.47
N ARG A 75 -8.51 14.58 7.94
CA ARG A 75 -9.97 14.63 7.90
C ARG A 75 -10.41 15.37 6.65
N VAL A 76 -11.36 14.79 5.93
CA VAL A 76 -12.01 15.37 4.75
C VAL A 76 -13.50 15.54 5.03
N TRP A 77 -14.12 16.52 4.38
CA TRP A 77 -15.57 16.72 4.42
C TRP A 77 -16.19 16.12 3.16
N GLN A 78 -16.88 15.00 3.29
CA GLN A 78 -17.38 14.22 2.16
C GLN A 78 -18.86 13.86 2.34
N LEU A 79 -19.55 13.60 1.23
CA LEU A 79 -20.87 12.97 1.26
C LEU A 79 -20.74 11.48 1.61
N GLN A 80 -21.79 10.89 2.18
CA GLN A 80 -21.77 9.49 2.64
C GLN A 80 -21.48 8.47 1.51
N ASN A 81 -21.79 8.83 0.26
CA ASN A 81 -21.59 8.02 -0.94
C ASN A 81 -20.24 8.27 -1.65
N GLU A 82 -19.44 9.25 -1.24
CA GLU A 82 -18.19 9.64 -1.92
C GLU A 82 -16.92 9.08 -1.28
N LYS A 83 -17.06 8.18 -0.29
CA LYS A 83 -15.95 7.61 0.50
C LYS A 83 -14.84 6.94 -0.35
N HIS A 84 -15.14 6.57 -1.59
CA HIS A 84 -14.20 5.95 -2.52
C HIS A 84 -13.91 6.80 -3.76
N SER A 85 -14.30 8.08 -3.78
CA SER A 85 -13.83 8.99 -4.81
C SER A 85 -12.35 9.30 -4.61
N ILE A 86 -11.61 9.33 -5.70
CA ILE A 86 -10.17 9.63 -5.73
C ILE A 86 -9.88 11.01 -5.12
N ASP A 87 -10.81 11.96 -5.28
CA ASP A 87 -10.69 13.34 -4.79
C ASP A 87 -10.61 13.47 -3.26
N PHE A 88 -11.10 12.46 -2.53
CA PHE A 88 -11.11 12.43 -1.07
C PHE A 88 -10.15 11.40 -0.47
N MET A 89 -9.29 10.80 -1.30
CA MET A 89 -8.25 9.87 -0.86
C MET A 89 -6.96 10.61 -0.53
N GLN A 90 -6.28 10.11 0.50
CA GLN A 90 -4.92 10.56 0.82
C GLN A 90 -3.92 9.61 0.16
N VAL A 91 -3.08 10.17 -0.72
CA VAL A 91 -1.94 9.45 -1.29
C VAL A 91 -0.81 9.48 -0.26
N ASN A 92 -0.39 8.30 0.19
CA ASN A 92 0.74 8.17 1.08
C ASN A 92 2.04 8.07 0.30
N HIS A 93 2.95 9.00 0.55
CA HIS A 93 4.34 8.90 0.13
C HIS A 93 5.22 8.71 1.38
N CYS A 94 6.13 7.74 1.32
CA CYS A 94 7.13 7.56 2.37
C CYS A 94 8.24 8.62 2.20
N LEU A 95 8.46 9.43 3.23
CA LEU A 95 9.42 10.54 3.28
C LEU A 95 10.71 10.09 4.00
N GLY A 96 11.28 8.98 3.53
CA GLY A 96 12.69 8.58 3.44
C GLY A 96 13.77 8.86 4.51
N HIS A 97 13.60 9.75 5.49
CA HIS A 97 14.76 10.23 6.26
C HIS A 97 15.20 9.31 7.41
N ARG A 98 14.30 8.50 7.97
CA ARG A 98 14.60 7.49 9.00
C ARG A 98 13.69 6.29 8.83
N SER A 99 14.02 5.41 7.89
CA SER A 99 13.21 4.21 7.65
C SER A 99 14.02 2.93 7.70
N ILE A 100 13.40 1.88 8.22
CA ILE A 100 13.92 0.51 8.18
C ILE A 100 13.18 -0.19 7.06
N MET A 101 13.90 -0.66 6.05
CA MET A 101 13.32 -1.44 4.97
C MET A 101 13.53 -2.92 5.26
N ILE A 102 12.46 -3.69 5.15
CA ILE A 102 12.44 -5.13 5.39
C ILE A 102 11.92 -5.78 4.13
N TRP A 103 12.58 -6.84 3.68
CA TRP A 103 12.10 -7.71 2.63
C TRP A 103 11.66 -9.06 3.20
N GLY A 104 10.62 -9.63 2.61
CA GLY A 104 10.16 -10.97 2.94
C GLY A 104 9.54 -11.68 1.74
N ALA A 105 9.51 -13.00 1.83
CA ALA A 105 8.85 -13.86 0.86
C ALA A 105 8.07 -14.97 1.57
N PHE A 106 6.98 -15.43 0.95
CA PHE A 106 6.23 -16.59 1.42
C PHE A 106 5.58 -17.32 0.24
N CYS A 107 5.35 -18.62 0.41
CA CYS A 107 4.72 -19.50 -0.58
C CYS A 107 3.77 -20.44 0.16
N GLY A 108 2.45 -20.28 -0.02
CA GLY A 108 1.46 -21.08 0.70
C GLY A 108 1.61 -21.03 2.23
N LYS A 109 2.16 -22.10 2.82
CA LYS A 109 2.44 -22.22 4.27
C LYS A 109 3.90 -21.94 4.65
N PHE A 110 4.78 -21.83 3.66
CA PHE A 110 6.21 -21.62 3.85
C PHE A 110 6.51 -20.14 3.86
N GLN A 111 7.40 -19.72 4.75
CA GLN A 111 7.77 -18.33 4.94
C GLN A 111 9.29 -18.27 4.99
N HIS A 112 9.86 -17.36 4.21
CA HIS A 112 11.29 -17.08 4.27
C HIS A 112 11.60 -16.14 5.44
N ASN A 113 12.84 -16.18 5.92
CA ASN A 113 13.34 -15.23 6.90
C ASN A 113 13.28 -13.78 6.38
N LEU A 114 12.95 -12.84 7.28
CA LEU A 114 12.93 -11.42 6.93
C LEU A 114 14.35 -10.88 6.79
N ILE A 115 14.60 -10.15 5.70
CA ILE A 115 15.90 -9.52 5.43
C ILE A 115 15.78 -8.01 5.67
N ILE A 116 16.58 -7.50 6.62
CA ILE A 116 16.67 -6.05 6.85
C ILE A 116 17.64 -5.47 5.84
N LEU A 117 17.15 -4.51 5.04
CA LEU A 117 17.94 -3.87 4.01
C LEU A 117 18.66 -2.63 4.55
N PRO A 118 19.92 -2.39 4.11
CA PRO A 118 20.65 -1.20 4.50
C PRO A 118 19.93 0.06 3.99
N THR A 119 19.92 1.12 4.80
CA THR A 119 19.26 2.42 4.55
C THR A 119 19.87 3.22 3.38
N GLN A 120 20.77 2.64 2.58
CA GLN A 120 21.43 3.30 1.46
C GLN A 120 20.56 3.29 0.18
N GLN A 121 20.98 4.06 -0.83
CA GLN A 121 20.29 4.13 -2.13
C GLN A 121 20.13 2.73 -2.74
N GLN A 122 18.88 2.40 -3.04
CA GLN A 122 18.47 1.11 -3.58
C GLN A 122 18.72 1.10 -5.10
N THR A 123 19.92 0.72 -5.51
CA THR A 123 20.21 0.39 -6.91
C THR A 123 19.72 -1.03 -7.21
N ALA A 124 19.38 -1.32 -8.47
CA ALA A 124 19.04 -2.66 -8.92
C ALA A 124 20.08 -3.72 -8.48
N GLN A 125 21.37 -3.38 -8.59
CA GLN A 125 22.46 -4.27 -8.16
C GLN A 125 22.45 -4.58 -6.66
N ASN A 126 22.17 -3.56 -5.83
CA ASN A 126 22.06 -3.74 -4.38
C ASN A 126 20.88 -4.65 -4.03
N PHE A 127 19.80 -4.58 -4.81
CA PHE A 127 18.66 -5.48 -4.60
C PHE A 127 19.00 -6.92 -4.96
N VAL A 128 19.70 -7.16 -6.08
CA VAL A 128 20.17 -8.50 -6.44
C VAL A 128 21.06 -9.07 -5.33
N ASN A 129 22.05 -8.29 -4.89
CA ASN A 129 23.06 -8.75 -3.92
C ASN A 129 22.51 -8.91 -2.50
N ASN A 130 21.54 -8.09 -2.10
CA ASN A 130 21.01 -8.11 -0.73
C ASN A 130 19.71 -8.88 -0.57
N VAL A 131 18.97 -9.17 -1.67
CA VAL A 131 17.67 -9.84 -1.62
C VAL A 131 17.63 -11.11 -2.45
N TYR A 132 17.98 -11.04 -3.73
CA TYR A 132 17.83 -12.21 -4.59
C TYR A 132 18.84 -13.30 -4.22
N ILE A 133 20.12 -12.97 -4.18
CA ILE A 133 21.19 -13.93 -3.89
C ILE A 133 21.06 -14.54 -2.49
N PRO A 134 20.93 -13.76 -1.40
CA PRO A 134 20.93 -14.32 -0.04
C PRO A 134 19.55 -14.75 0.46
N GLY A 135 18.46 -14.44 -0.25
CA GLY A 135 17.10 -14.66 0.22
C GLY A 135 16.23 -15.43 -0.74
N LEU A 136 15.90 -14.82 -1.88
CA LEU A 136 14.93 -15.40 -2.82
C LEU A 136 15.42 -16.69 -3.46
N ILE A 137 16.68 -16.76 -3.90
CA ILE A 137 17.24 -17.95 -4.54
C ILE A 137 17.27 -19.15 -3.58
N PRO A 138 17.84 -19.03 -2.36
CA PRO A 138 17.79 -20.12 -1.38
C PRO A 138 16.36 -20.56 -1.03
N PHE A 139 15.42 -19.62 -0.98
CA PHE A 139 14.02 -19.95 -0.70
C PHE A 139 13.38 -20.77 -1.83
N ILE A 140 13.70 -20.45 -3.09
CA ILE A 140 13.22 -21.23 -4.24
C ILE A 140 13.84 -22.64 -4.20
N GLU A 141 15.15 -22.74 -3.97
CA GLU A 141 15.84 -24.03 -3.87
C GLU A 141 15.24 -24.91 -2.75
N GLU A 142 14.94 -24.33 -1.59
CA GLU A 142 14.28 -25.03 -0.47
C GLU A 142 12.88 -25.52 -0.84
N LEU A 143 12.10 -24.74 -1.59
CA LEU A 143 10.77 -25.14 -2.06
C LEU A 143 10.85 -26.28 -3.09
N GLU A 144 11.81 -26.22 -4.01
CA GLU A 144 12.05 -27.28 -5.01
C GLU A 144 12.44 -28.60 -4.33
N GLU A 145 13.28 -28.57 -3.29
CA GLU A 145 13.64 -29.75 -2.49
C GLU A 145 12.43 -30.36 -1.77
N LEU A 146 11.45 -29.54 -1.40
CA LEU A 146 10.19 -29.98 -0.78
C LEU A 146 9.15 -30.48 -1.80
N GLY A 147 9.47 -30.44 -3.10
CA GLY A 147 8.61 -30.89 -4.18
C GLY A 147 7.40 -30.00 -4.44
N LEU A 148 7.56 -28.69 -4.20
CA LEU A 148 6.56 -27.64 -4.45
C LEU A 148 6.89 -26.79 -5.67
#